data_AF-A0A523WNS4-F1
#
_entry.id   AF-A0A523WNS4-F1
#
_cell.length_a   1.000
_cell.length_b   1.000
_cell.length_c   1.000
_cell.angle_alpha   90.00
_cell.angle_beta   90.00
_cell.angle_gamma   90.00
#
_symmetry.space_group_name_H-M   'P 1'
#
loop_
_entity.id
_entity.type
_entity.pdbx_description
1 polymer ?
#
loop_
_entity_poly.entity_id
_entity_poly.type
_entity_poly.pdbx_seq_one_letter_code
_entity_poly.pdbx_strand_id
1 'polypeptide(L)' 'LADNPGRHEPGTGEINFTNLFQFIDEAGYNGWIGCEYKPTGVTEDGLEWIKPYLKGGK' A
#
# COMPACT_ATOMS: atom_id res chain seq x y z
N LEU A 1 0.80 4.48 -5.71
CA LEU A 1 1.70 3.56 -5.00
C LEU A 1 1.64 2.22 -5.71
N ALA A 2 2.80 1.63 -5.93
CA ALA A 2 3.01 0.30 -6.49
C ALA A 2 4.39 -0.17 -6.07
N ASP A 3 4.56 -1.48 -5.87
CA ASP A 3 5.85 -2.04 -5.46
C ASP A 3 6.85 -2.11 -6.63
N ASN A 4 8.15 -1.97 -6.35
CA ASN A 4 9.23 -1.99 -7.34
C ASN A 4 9.96 -3.34 -7.31
N PRO A 5 10.31 -3.95 -8.46
CA PRO A 5 10.20 -3.44 -9.84
C PRO A 5 8.92 -3.85 -10.60
N GLY A 6 8.12 -4.79 -10.08
CA GLY A 6 7.01 -5.40 -10.81
C GLY A 6 5.79 -4.51 -11.01
N ARG A 7 5.66 -3.42 -10.24
CA ARG A 7 4.50 -2.53 -10.20
C ARG A 7 3.22 -3.24 -9.75
N HIS A 8 3.36 -4.14 -8.78
CA HIS A 8 2.27 -4.90 -8.16
C HIS A 8 1.92 -4.35 -6.76
N GLU A 9 1.06 -5.05 -6.03
CA GLU A 9 0.69 -4.69 -4.66
C GLU A 9 1.91 -4.63 -3.72
N PRO A 10 1.89 -3.76 -2.68
CA PRO A 10 2.89 -3.73 -1.61
C PRO A 10 3.21 -5.11 -1.03
N GLY A 11 4.50 -5.42 -0.91
CA GLY A 11 5.00 -6.70 -0.38
C GLY A 11 5.42 -7.71 -1.45
N THR A 12 5.35 -7.34 -2.73
CA THR A 12 5.78 -8.17 -3.87
C THR A 12 7.17 -7.82 -4.40
N GLY A 13 7.73 -6.71 -3.93
CA GLY A 13 9.01 -6.16 -4.36
C GLY A 13 9.91 -5.77 -3.20
N GLU A 14 10.70 -4.73 -3.40
CA GLU A 14 11.78 -4.34 -2.49
C GLU A 14 11.43 -3.17 -1.55
N ILE A 15 10.29 -2.49 -1.76
CA ILE A 15 9.94 -1.30 -0.98
C ILE A 15 9.35 -1.70 0.36
N ASN A 16 9.94 -1.21 1.45
CA ASN A 16 9.34 -1.30 2.79
C ASN A 16 8.24 -0.24 2.97
N PHE A 17 7.01 -0.60 2.61
CA PHE A 17 5.85 0.30 2.71
C PHE A 17 5.45 0.66 4.14
N THR A 18 5.69 -0.22 5.12
CA THR A 18 5.40 0.08 6.54
C THR A 18 6.19 1.30 7.01
N ASN A 19 7.50 1.33 6.76
CA ASN A 19 8.34 2.46 7.12
C ASN A 19 8.01 3.71 6.29
N LEU A 20 7.68 3.53 5.00
CA LEU A 20 7.31 4.64 4.13
C LEU A 20 6.03 5.34 4.61
N PHE A 21 5.00 4.58 4.99
CA PHE A 21 3.75 5.14 5.50
C PHE A 21 3.97 5.84 6.84
N GLN A 22 4.74 5.24 7.75
CA GLN A 22 5.13 5.89 9.00
C GLN A 22 5.82 7.25 8.75
N PHE A 23 6.78 7.29 7.81
CA PHE A 23 7.48 8.53 7.47
C PHE A 23 6.54 9.60 6.89
N ILE A 24 5.60 9.21 6.02
CA ILE A 24 4.60 10.11 5.43
C ILE A 24 3.69 10.70 6.52
N ASP A 25 3.27 9.88 7.49
CA ASP A 25 2.49 10.31 8.65
C ASP A 25 3.29 11.30 9.52
N GLU A 26 4.54 10.99 9.82
CA GLU A 26 5.45 11.88 10.59
C GLU A 26 5.73 13.20 9.87
N ALA A 27 5.74 13.21 8.54
CA ALA A 27 5.86 14.41 7.73
C ALA A 27 4.58 15.27 7.71
N GLY A 28 3.48 14.80 8.30
CA GLY A 28 2.22 15.53 8.42
C GLY A 28 1.41 15.58 7.12
N TYR A 29 1.62 14.62 6.21
CA TYR A 29 0.85 14.54 4.98
C TYR A 29 -0.56 14.00 5.26
N ASN A 30 -1.58 14.85 5.09
CA ASN A 30 -2.99 14.52 5.33
C ASN A 30 -3.80 14.29 4.04
N GLY A 31 -3.12 14.08 2.91
CA GLY A 31 -3.75 13.85 1.62
C GLY A 31 -4.06 12.37 1.35
N TRP A 32 -4.34 12.05 0.09
CA TRP A 32 -4.64 10.69 -0.35
C TRP A 32 -3.42 9.99 -0.93
N ILE A 33 -3.24 8.70 -0.61
CA ILE A 33 -2.26 7.84 -1.27
C ILE A 33 -3.00 6.95 -2.29
N GLY A 34 -2.82 7.23 -3.58
CA GLY A 34 -3.44 6.43 -4.64
C GLY A 34 -2.83 5.03 -4.75
N CYS A 35 -3.66 3.99 -4.89
CA CYS A 35 -3.24 2.59 -5.04
C CYS A 35 -3.10 2.16 -6.52
N GLU A 36 -2.24 2.85 -7.27
CA GLU A 36 -2.07 2.61 -8.72
C GLU A 36 -1.00 1.52 -9.02
N TYR A 37 -1.39 0.25 -8.89
CA TYR A 37 -0.59 -0.91 -9.27
C TYR A 37 -1.38 -1.88 -10.16
N LYS A 38 -0.68 -2.86 -10.75
CA LYS A 38 -1.29 -3.99 -11.45
C LYS A 38 -1.32 -5.18 -10.51
N PRO A 39 -2.48 -5.68 -10.05
CA PRO A 39 -2.53 -6.85 -9.19
C PRO A 39 -1.78 -8.04 -9.79
N THR A 40 -1.10 -8.85 -8.96
CA THR A 40 -0.45 -10.09 -9.43
C THR A 40 -1.47 -11.15 -9.90
N GLY A 41 -2.70 -11.08 -9.39
CA GLY A 41 -3.80 -11.99 -9.72
C GLY A 41 -5.17 -11.32 -9.58
N VAL A 42 -6.14 -12.02 -9.01
CA VAL A 42 -7.44 -11.44 -8.65
C VAL A 42 -7.21 -10.33 -7.63
N THR A 43 -7.87 -9.19 -7.79
CA THR A 43 -7.56 -7.98 -7.00
C THR A 43 -7.83 -8.23 -5.52
N GLU A 44 -8.96 -8.84 -5.22
CA GLU A 44 -9.46 -9.10 -3.87
C GLU A 44 -8.51 -9.99 -3.05
N ASP A 45 -7.87 -10.96 -3.71
CA ASP A 45 -6.91 -11.87 -3.07
C ASP A 45 -5.64 -11.13 -2.60
N GLY A 46 -5.30 -10.03 -3.26
CA GLY A 46 -4.13 -9.21 -2.95
C GLY A 46 -4.36 -8.11 -1.90
N LEU A 47 -5.58 -7.92 -1.38
CA LEU A 47 -5.91 -6.79 -0.49
C LEU A 47 -5.51 -7.00 0.98
N GLU A 48 -4.78 -8.06 1.33
CA GLU A 48 -4.31 -8.26 2.71
C GLU A 48 -3.40 -7.13 3.19
N TRP A 49 -2.56 -6.57 2.30
CA TRP A 49 -1.60 -5.52 2.67
C TRP A 49 -2.26 -4.25 3.21
N ILE A 50 -3.48 -3.92 2.75
CA ILE A 50 -4.13 -2.65 3.10
C ILE A 50 -4.88 -2.72 4.43
N LYS A 51 -5.23 -3.93 4.91
CA LYS A 51 -6.09 -4.12 6.09
C LYS A 51 -5.64 -3.36 7.34
N PRO A 52 -4.34 -3.28 7.70
CA PRO A 52 -3.89 -2.52 8.86
C PRO A 52 -4.16 -1.01 8.76
N TYR A 53 -4.31 -0.49 7.55
CA TYR A 53 -4.47 0.94 7.25
C TYR A 53 -5.92 1.35 7.02
N LEU A 54 -6.83 0.39 6.87
CA LEU A 54 -8.26 0.65 6.80
C LEU A 54 -8.80 0.84 8.21
N LYS A 55 -9.52 1.95 8.44
CA LYS A 55 -10.33 2.06 9.66
C LYS A 55 -11.39 0.97 9.61
N GLY A 56 -11.51 0.18 10.68
CA GLY A 56 -12.62 -0.75 10.86
C GLY A 56 -13.93 -0.02 10.59
N GLY A 57 -14.64 -0.45 9.55
CA GLY A 57 -15.96 0.09 9.23
C GLY A 57 -16.86 -0.07 10.45
N LYS A 58 -17.62 0.98 10.77
CA LYS A 58 -18.84 0.79 11.57
C LYS A 58 -19.81 -0.11 10.81
#